data_AF-A0A959XUW5-F1
#
_entry.id   AF-A0A959XUW5-F1
#
_cell.length_a   1.000
_cell.length_b   1.000
_cell.length_c   1.000
_cell.angle_alpha   90.00
_cell.angle_beta   90.00
_cell.angle_gamma   90.00
#
_symmetry.space_group_name_H-M   'P 1'
#
loop_
_entity.id
_entity.type
_entity.pdbx_description
1 polymer ?
#
loop_
_entity_poly.entity_id
_entity_poly.type
_entity_poly.pdbx_seq_one_letter_code
_entity_poly.pdbx_strand_id
1 'polypeptide(L)'
;MRTLIFLLLASASSITSAQDWALINPAYRYNYSNDGTDTISNQIRVMQVDTLGPDSFRYELNRIGLPCDTCTEALGGFCDGCYVWIDQPQFLQRSLLRIGPNWQFMDPDTFLIRSTPSVGSTWNFTPDGSVTASVISVSEMSVFDSLDSVAVIATSNMDTIVISRSYGILRSALSQEHELLGIHGPDLGRLLPTPMSYFDYYPGDALQYSASGSWYAGSGMFPWVYYSGVQKMEVVSREELQNGYAVQFVAGYRYLSGPPPYYGFWLGGSFTFTDSILTARFHPVTTYPNEITSGGCGYFPDPEGMEGGGRALALHTMDPDGKHVISTFSRLDAGQVEHGMLAEWSVPGHPRLFPLEYSTVFGSFKEGVGMIRGVDDSYFEPWCNLVLQGAVLQGDTTGGLTDDSYFFGPLSLRESIPEYTTSIFPNPASDSFVLMGALGGEALTIHDMEGRFVWAMRISAANETIDVQDLKVGMYILRLEGMRPQRLLIAR
;
A
#
# COMPACT_ATOMS: atom_id res chain seq x y z
N MET A 1 31.72 56.84 -9.30
CA MET A 1 31.13 55.75 -8.48
C MET A 1 29.60 55.75 -8.49
N ARG A 2 28.89 56.87 -8.21
CA ARG A 2 27.41 56.89 -8.23
C ARG A 2 26.76 56.46 -9.55
N THR A 3 27.34 56.86 -10.69
CA THR A 3 26.86 56.46 -12.03
C THR A 3 27.07 54.97 -12.32
N LEU A 4 28.10 54.35 -11.72
CA LEU A 4 28.42 52.93 -11.92
C LEU A 4 27.50 52.04 -11.08
N ILE A 5 27.12 52.48 -9.88
CA ILE A 5 26.14 51.81 -9.02
C ILE A 5 24.74 51.85 -9.65
N PHE A 6 24.35 52.97 -10.26
CA PHE A 6 23.07 53.09 -10.96
C PHE A 6 23.00 52.19 -12.21
N LEU A 7 24.11 52.06 -12.95
CA LEU A 7 24.19 51.14 -14.09
C LEU A 7 24.13 49.67 -13.65
N LEU A 8 24.74 49.33 -12.50
CA LEU A 8 24.71 47.97 -11.94
C LEU A 8 23.33 47.58 -11.38
N LEU A 9 22.61 48.55 -10.80
CA LEU A 9 21.22 48.37 -10.35
C LEU A 9 20.23 48.27 -11.52
N ALA A 10 20.47 49.03 -12.61
CA ALA A 10 19.65 48.97 -13.82
C ALA A 10 19.88 47.67 -14.63
N SER A 11 21.09 47.12 -14.62
CA SER A 11 21.36 45.83 -15.25
C SER A 11 20.87 44.64 -14.42
N ALA A 12 20.83 44.74 -13.09
CA ALA A 12 20.23 43.73 -12.22
C ALA A 12 18.69 43.63 -12.39
N SER A 13 18.00 44.73 -12.70
CA SER A 13 16.56 44.72 -13.02
C SER A 13 16.20 44.23 -14.42
N SER A 14 17.20 43.98 -15.27
CA SER A 14 17.01 43.49 -16.64
C SER A 14 17.18 41.97 -16.78
N ILE A 15 17.36 41.26 -15.67
CA ILE A 15 17.13 39.82 -15.62
C ILE A 15 15.61 39.61 -15.54
N THR A 16 14.89 40.10 -16.55
CA THR A 16 13.59 39.56 -16.89
C THR A 16 13.86 38.14 -17.34
N SER A 17 13.87 37.21 -16.39
CA SER A 17 13.79 35.79 -16.70
C SER A 17 12.56 35.67 -17.59
N ALA A 18 12.78 35.44 -18.89
CA ALA A 18 11.75 34.92 -19.75
C ALA A 18 11.43 33.54 -19.18
N GLN A 19 10.53 33.50 -18.20
CA GLN A 19 10.05 32.27 -17.61
C GLN A 19 9.16 31.65 -18.68
N ASP A 20 9.75 30.74 -19.43
CA ASP A 20 9.05 29.94 -20.43
C ASP A 20 8.01 29.08 -19.70
N TRP A 21 6.78 29.02 -20.21
CA TRP A 21 5.72 28.26 -19.56
C TRP A 21 6.02 26.77 -19.78
N ALA A 22 6.57 26.13 -18.77
CA ALA A 22 6.87 24.71 -18.83
C ALA A 22 5.56 23.93 -18.70
N LEU A 23 5.03 23.41 -19.82
CA LEU A 23 3.78 22.64 -19.80
C LEU A 23 3.93 21.34 -19.01
N ILE A 24 5.12 20.72 -19.10
CA ILE A 24 5.49 19.51 -18.36
C ILE A 24 6.92 19.66 -17.84
N ASN A 25 7.11 19.37 -16.56
CA ASN A 25 8.41 19.23 -15.92
C ASN A 25 8.74 17.73 -15.76
N PRO A 26 9.88 17.24 -16.30
CA PRO A 26 10.26 15.84 -16.17
C PRO A 26 10.45 15.33 -14.74
N ALA A 27 10.68 16.22 -13.78
CA ALA A 27 10.83 15.87 -12.38
C ALA A 27 9.49 15.67 -11.64
N TYR A 28 8.36 16.02 -12.26
CA TYR A 28 7.05 16.05 -11.60
C TYR A 28 6.13 14.95 -12.11
N ARG A 29 5.11 14.62 -11.30
CA ARG A 29 3.99 13.75 -11.68
C ARG A 29 2.70 14.52 -11.46
N TYR A 30 1.91 14.69 -12.51
CA TYR A 30 0.72 15.54 -12.54
C TYR A 30 -0.52 14.66 -12.40
N ASN A 31 -1.31 14.87 -11.35
CA ASN A 31 -2.53 14.12 -11.07
C ASN A 31 -3.73 14.89 -11.64
N TYR A 32 -4.51 14.25 -12.50
CA TYR A 32 -5.72 14.83 -13.08
C TYR A 32 -6.97 14.03 -12.70
N SER A 33 -8.11 14.72 -12.67
CA SER A 33 -9.45 14.14 -12.61
C SER A 33 -10.19 14.38 -13.91
N ASN A 34 -11.00 13.42 -14.32
CA ASN A 34 -11.84 13.49 -15.52
C ASN A 34 -13.35 13.43 -15.23
N ASP A 35 -13.73 13.44 -13.96
CA ASP A 35 -15.13 13.34 -13.50
C ASP A 35 -15.57 14.52 -12.63
N GLY A 36 -14.68 15.50 -12.42
CA GLY A 36 -14.94 16.69 -11.59
C GLY A 36 -14.94 16.40 -10.09
N THR A 37 -14.51 15.20 -9.67
CA THR A 37 -14.29 14.84 -8.26
C THR A 37 -12.81 14.91 -7.90
N ASP A 38 -12.49 14.73 -6.62
CA ASP A 38 -11.11 14.62 -6.12
C ASP A 38 -10.44 13.26 -6.44
N THR A 39 -11.09 12.41 -7.24
CA THR A 39 -10.54 11.13 -7.68
C THR A 39 -9.48 11.37 -8.75
N ILE A 40 -8.26 10.90 -8.49
CA ILE A 40 -7.18 10.94 -9.48
C ILE A 40 -7.46 9.85 -10.52
N SER A 41 -7.97 10.24 -11.68
CA SER A 41 -8.26 9.34 -12.81
C SER A 41 -7.04 9.12 -13.71
N ASN A 42 -6.10 10.07 -13.71
CA ASN A 42 -4.93 10.06 -14.57
C ASN A 42 -3.71 10.60 -13.84
N GLN A 43 -2.54 10.05 -14.14
CA GLN A 43 -1.27 10.66 -13.74
C GLN A 43 -0.36 10.78 -14.96
N ILE A 44 0.08 11.99 -15.28
CA ILE A 44 1.04 12.23 -16.34
C ILE A 44 2.44 12.39 -15.73
N ARG A 45 3.40 11.60 -16.19
CA ARG A 45 4.82 11.75 -15.87
C ARG A 45 5.69 11.43 -17.06
N VAL A 46 6.87 12.04 -17.08
CA VAL A 46 7.89 11.75 -18.10
C VAL A 46 8.66 10.50 -17.70
N MET A 47 8.75 9.54 -18.61
CA MET A 47 9.48 8.28 -18.44
C MET A 47 10.89 8.36 -19.01
N GLN A 48 11.06 9.08 -20.12
CA GLN A 48 12.35 9.25 -20.79
C GLN A 48 12.47 10.66 -21.36
N VAL A 49 13.70 11.20 -21.33
CA VAL A 49 14.06 12.48 -21.95
C VAL A 49 15.18 12.26 -22.95
N ASP A 50 14.93 12.59 -24.21
CA ASP A 50 15.95 12.63 -25.25
C ASP A 50 16.27 14.08 -25.62
N THR A 51 17.55 14.44 -25.59
CA THR A 51 18.02 15.76 -26.03
C THR A 51 18.36 15.70 -27.51
N LEU A 52 17.56 16.37 -28.35
CA LEU A 52 17.73 16.38 -29.81
C LEU A 52 18.57 17.56 -30.30
N GLY A 53 18.83 18.53 -29.43
CA GLY A 53 19.62 19.73 -29.69
C GLY A 53 19.62 20.66 -28.47
N PRO A 54 20.23 21.84 -28.55
CA PRO A 54 20.30 22.78 -27.42
C PRO A 54 18.93 23.17 -26.84
N ASP A 55 17.92 23.34 -27.70
CA ASP A 55 16.57 23.80 -27.34
C ASP A 55 15.46 22.82 -27.79
N SER A 56 15.84 21.56 -28.05
CA SER A 56 14.93 20.54 -28.58
C SER A 56 14.96 19.29 -27.72
N PHE A 57 13.82 18.94 -27.14
CA PHE A 57 13.67 17.79 -26.26
C PHE A 57 12.51 16.93 -26.72
N ARG A 58 12.71 15.61 -26.71
CA ARG A 58 11.62 14.64 -26.83
C ARG A 58 11.39 14.03 -25.45
N TYR A 59 10.14 13.97 -25.04
CA TYR A 59 9.74 13.30 -23.82
C TYR A 59 8.81 12.14 -24.17
N GLU A 60 9.07 10.98 -23.58
CA GLU A 60 8.13 9.85 -23.59
C GLU A 60 7.32 9.90 -22.30
N LEU A 61 6.00 9.87 -22.41
CA LEU A 61 5.07 9.89 -21.29
C LEU A 61 4.71 8.46 -20.87
N ASN A 62 4.24 8.32 -19.63
CA ASN A 62 3.76 7.04 -19.12
C ASN A 62 2.49 6.57 -19.85
N ARG A 63 2.44 5.25 -20.10
CA ARG A 63 1.37 4.57 -20.83
C ARG A 63 0.47 3.82 -19.85
N ILE A 64 -0.79 3.66 -20.22
CA ILE A 64 -1.79 2.97 -19.38
C ILE A 64 -2.33 1.73 -20.07
N GLY A 65 -3.02 0.88 -19.30
CA GLY A 65 -3.96 -0.10 -19.82
C GLY A 65 -5.38 0.45 -19.83
N LEU A 66 -6.25 -0.07 -20.69
CA LEU A 66 -7.67 0.28 -20.71
C LEU A 66 -8.50 -1.00 -20.84
N PRO A 67 -9.49 -1.23 -19.96
CA PRO A 67 -10.48 -2.30 -20.16
C PRO A 67 -11.14 -2.19 -21.53
N CYS A 68 -11.27 -3.31 -22.25
CA CYS A 68 -12.00 -3.36 -23.51
C CYS A 68 -13.41 -3.90 -23.29
N ASP A 69 -14.34 -3.03 -22.88
CA ASP A 69 -15.72 -3.41 -22.58
C ASP A 69 -16.56 -3.80 -23.81
N THR A 70 -16.02 -3.58 -25.02
CA THR A 70 -16.64 -3.98 -26.30
C THR A 70 -16.05 -5.24 -26.90
N CYS A 71 -14.98 -5.78 -26.31
CA CYS A 71 -14.36 -7.03 -26.76
C CYS A 71 -15.20 -8.22 -26.30
N THR A 72 -15.52 -9.12 -27.21
CA THR A 72 -16.34 -10.30 -26.92
C THR A 72 -15.50 -11.55 -26.74
N GLU A 73 -16.03 -12.57 -26.06
CA GLU A 73 -15.37 -13.87 -25.85
C GLU A 73 -14.91 -14.54 -27.17
N ALA A 74 -15.54 -14.19 -28.30
CA ALA A 74 -15.19 -14.67 -29.64
C ALA A 74 -13.76 -14.29 -30.07
N LEU A 75 -13.12 -13.33 -29.41
CA LEU A 75 -11.71 -12.97 -29.61
C LEU A 75 -10.74 -13.90 -28.86
N GLY A 76 -11.24 -14.94 -28.18
CA GLY A 76 -10.43 -16.00 -27.55
C GLY A 76 -10.17 -15.81 -26.05
N GLY A 77 -11.02 -15.07 -25.36
CA GLY A 77 -10.96 -14.81 -23.92
C GLY A 77 -12.11 -15.51 -23.20
N PHE A 78 -12.12 -15.48 -21.86
CA PHE A 78 -13.09 -16.25 -21.06
C PHE A 78 -14.45 -15.58 -20.89
N CYS A 79 -14.55 -14.27 -21.14
CA CYS A 79 -15.80 -13.53 -21.01
C CYS A 79 -15.82 -12.27 -21.90
N ASP A 80 -17.01 -11.76 -22.17
CA ASP A 80 -17.17 -10.42 -22.75
C ASP A 80 -16.61 -9.36 -21.79
N GLY A 81 -15.73 -8.49 -22.30
CA GLY A 81 -15.04 -7.48 -21.50
C GLY A 81 -13.82 -7.98 -20.71
N CYS A 82 -13.49 -9.28 -20.76
CA CYS A 82 -12.28 -9.87 -20.16
C CYS A 82 -11.02 -9.56 -20.98
N TYR A 83 -10.80 -8.30 -21.35
CA TYR A 83 -9.63 -7.89 -22.13
C TYR A 83 -9.14 -6.52 -21.71
N VAL A 84 -7.84 -6.29 -21.86
CA VAL A 84 -7.20 -5.00 -21.62
C VAL A 84 -6.35 -4.62 -22.83
N TRP A 85 -6.56 -3.41 -23.33
CA TRP A 85 -5.64 -2.75 -24.23
C TRP A 85 -4.46 -2.23 -23.42
N ILE A 86 -3.25 -2.72 -23.68
CA ILE A 86 -2.04 -2.19 -23.06
C ILE A 86 -1.40 -1.12 -23.95
N ASP A 87 -0.41 -0.42 -23.41
CA ASP A 87 0.38 0.58 -24.15
C ASP A 87 -0.50 1.70 -24.74
N GLN A 88 -1.53 2.11 -23.99
CA GLN A 88 -2.44 3.15 -24.43
C GLN A 88 -1.91 4.54 -24.07
N PRO A 89 -2.11 5.54 -24.95
CA PRO A 89 -1.87 6.93 -24.62
C PRO A 89 -2.78 7.37 -23.46
N GLN A 90 -2.37 8.44 -22.78
CA GLN A 90 -3.30 9.22 -21.97
C GLN A 90 -3.79 10.44 -22.77
N PHE A 91 -4.57 11.34 -22.16
CA PHE A 91 -5.12 12.51 -22.86
C PHE A 91 -4.05 13.46 -23.43
N LEU A 92 -2.81 13.40 -22.93
CA LEU A 92 -1.64 14.12 -23.47
C LEU A 92 -0.79 13.28 -24.43
N GLN A 93 -1.36 12.23 -25.05
CA GLN A 93 -0.68 11.37 -26.02
C GLN A 93 0.46 10.55 -25.39
N ARG A 94 1.22 9.77 -26.17
CA ARG A 94 2.33 8.95 -25.68
C ARG A 94 3.65 9.71 -25.58
N SER A 95 3.86 10.70 -26.43
CA SER A 95 5.13 11.41 -26.51
C SER A 95 4.89 12.88 -26.82
N LEU A 96 5.91 13.70 -26.53
CA LEU A 96 5.86 15.10 -26.91
C LEU A 96 7.24 15.62 -27.32
N LEU A 97 7.24 16.58 -28.22
CA LEU A 97 8.41 17.22 -28.78
C LEU A 97 8.36 18.71 -28.48
N ARG A 98 9.32 19.18 -27.70
CA ARG A 98 9.51 20.60 -27.42
C ARG A 98 10.56 21.17 -28.36
N ILE A 99 10.21 22.20 -29.13
CA ILE A 99 11.13 22.95 -30.00
C ILE A 99 10.91 24.43 -29.74
N GLY A 100 11.81 25.06 -28.98
CA GLY A 100 11.62 26.43 -28.49
C GLY A 100 10.30 26.55 -27.70
N PRO A 101 9.37 27.46 -28.08
CA PRO A 101 8.10 27.64 -27.36
C PRO A 101 7.00 26.66 -27.79
N ASN A 102 7.28 25.78 -28.75
CA ASN A 102 6.28 24.87 -29.32
C ASN A 102 6.36 23.51 -28.61
N TRP A 103 5.22 23.05 -28.08
CA TRP A 103 5.04 21.75 -27.45
C TRP A 103 4.09 20.91 -28.31
N GLN A 104 4.67 20.00 -29.09
CA GLN A 104 3.93 19.11 -29.99
C GLN A 104 3.69 17.77 -29.30
N PHE A 105 2.44 17.48 -28.97
CA PHE A 105 2.00 16.20 -28.40
C PHE A 105 1.71 15.23 -29.55
N MET A 106 2.12 13.97 -29.41
CA MET A 106 2.15 13.01 -30.51
C MET A 106 1.82 11.59 -30.05
N ASP A 107 1.13 10.87 -30.93
CA ASP A 107 0.75 9.45 -30.86
C ASP A 107 -0.34 9.13 -29.82
N PRO A 108 -1.58 8.80 -30.25
CA PRO A 108 -2.04 8.54 -31.63
C PRO A 108 -2.28 9.80 -32.46
N ASP A 109 -2.74 10.88 -31.84
CA ASP A 109 -3.04 12.14 -32.51
C ASP A 109 -1.86 13.10 -32.41
N THR A 110 -1.91 14.21 -33.14
CA THR A 110 -0.88 15.25 -33.05
C THR A 110 -1.50 16.62 -32.88
N PHE A 111 -1.08 17.33 -31.83
CA PHE A 111 -1.50 18.71 -31.61
C PHE A 111 -0.39 19.56 -30.98
N LEU A 112 -0.52 20.87 -31.12
CA LEU A 112 0.49 21.85 -30.74
C LEU A 112 -0.05 22.85 -29.71
N ILE A 113 0.66 22.98 -28.58
CA ILE A 113 0.45 24.05 -27.61
C ILE A 113 1.69 24.97 -27.60
N ARG A 114 1.49 26.29 -27.52
CA ARG A 114 2.57 27.27 -27.40
C ARG A 114 2.75 27.73 -25.96
N SER A 115 3.97 27.70 -25.45
CA SER A 115 4.32 28.10 -24.07
C SER A 115 4.55 29.61 -23.88
N THR A 116 4.43 30.42 -24.91
CA THR A 116 4.50 31.89 -24.80
C THR A 116 3.23 32.52 -25.34
N PRO A 117 2.07 32.28 -24.69
CA PRO A 117 0.79 32.77 -25.18
C PRO A 117 0.71 34.29 -25.09
N SER A 118 0.55 34.98 -26.22
CA SER A 118 0.10 36.37 -26.25
C SER A 118 -1.39 36.41 -26.61
N VAL A 119 -2.17 37.23 -25.90
CA VAL A 119 -3.61 37.36 -26.15
C VAL A 119 -3.86 37.71 -27.61
N GLY A 120 -4.78 36.99 -28.26
CA GLY A 120 -5.09 37.12 -29.68
C GLY A 120 -4.14 36.39 -30.64
N SER A 121 -3.05 35.78 -30.14
CA SER A 121 -2.22 34.91 -30.98
C SER A 121 -3.02 33.68 -31.41
N THR A 122 -2.83 33.26 -32.67
CA THR A 122 -3.49 32.10 -33.27
C THR A 122 -2.46 31.24 -34.01
N TRP A 123 -2.64 29.92 -33.98
CA TRP A 123 -1.81 28.97 -34.72
C TRP A 123 -2.62 27.74 -35.14
N ASN A 124 -2.05 26.95 -36.05
CA ASN A 124 -2.60 25.64 -36.40
C ASN A 124 -2.37 24.70 -35.22
N PHE A 125 -3.46 24.27 -34.59
CA PHE A 125 -3.43 23.36 -33.45
C PHE A 125 -3.07 21.96 -33.92
N THR A 126 -3.69 21.51 -35.01
CA THR A 126 -3.35 20.25 -35.68
C THR A 126 -2.40 20.48 -36.86
N PRO A 127 -1.53 19.51 -37.21
CA PRO A 127 -0.58 19.66 -38.32
C PRO A 127 -1.23 19.89 -39.69
N ASP A 128 -2.41 19.32 -39.92
CA ASP A 128 -3.19 19.45 -41.16
C ASP A 128 -3.93 20.80 -41.26
N GLY A 129 -3.94 21.59 -40.19
CA GLY A 129 -4.64 22.88 -40.11
C GLY A 129 -6.16 22.76 -39.99
N SER A 130 -6.72 21.57 -39.73
CA SER A 130 -8.16 21.39 -39.54
C SER A 130 -8.69 22.04 -38.26
N VAL A 131 -7.85 22.13 -37.22
CA VAL A 131 -8.15 22.85 -35.98
C VAL A 131 -7.13 23.95 -35.75
N THR A 132 -7.60 25.14 -35.39
CA THR A 132 -6.77 26.27 -34.95
C THR A 132 -6.94 26.50 -33.46
N ALA A 133 -5.91 27.03 -32.80
CA ALA A 133 -5.94 27.42 -31.40
C ALA A 133 -5.64 28.91 -31.28
N SER A 134 -6.32 29.58 -30.34
CA SER A 134 -6.18 31.00 -30.07
C SER A 134 -6.14 31.29 -28.57
N VAL A 135 -5.25 32.19 -28.16
CA VAL A 135 -5.20 32.63 -26.75
C VAL A 135 -6.28 33.68 -26.54
N ILE A 136 -7.29 33.35 -25.75
CA ILE A 136 -8.44 34.24 -25.50
C ILE A 136 -8.20 35.16 -24.31
N SER A 137 -7.45 34.70 -23.30
CA SER A 137 -7.13 35.51 -22.12
C SER A 137 -5.83 35.08 -21.48
N VAL A 138 -5.15 36.03 -20.84
CA VAL A 138 -4.07 35.79 -19.88
C VAL A 138 -4.38 36.65 -18.65
N SER A 139 -4.46 36.03 -17.49
CA SER A 139 -4.80 36.69 -16.23
C SER A 139 -4.04 36.10 -15.06
N GLU A 140 -3.89 36.85 -13.98
CA GLU A 140 -3.36 36.32 -12.73
C GLU A 140 -4.48 35.60 -11.96
N MET A 141 -4.23 34.36 -11.55
CA MET A 141 -5.16 33.55 -10.76
C MET A 141 -4.41 32.81 -9.66
N SER A 142 -5.11 32.49 -8.57
CA SER A 142 -4.54 31.63 -7.52
C SER A 142 -4.58 30.17 -7.99
N VAL A 143 -3.43 29.52 -7.98
CA VAL A 143 -3.24 28.10 -8.29
C VAL A 143 -2.43 27.51 -7.14
N PHE A 144 -2.99 26.52 -6.43
CA PHE A 144 -2.40 25.94 -5.21
C PHE A 144 -1.95 27.01 -4.19
N ASP A 145 -2.85 27.95 -3.87
CA ASP A 145 -2.62 29.08 -2.93
C ASP A 145 -1.50 30.06 -3.32
N SER A 146 -0.95 29.94 -4.53
CA SER A 146 0.04 30.85 -5.09
C SER A 146 -0.55 31.62 -6.27
N LEU A 147 -0.26 32.92 -6.36
CA LEU A 147 -0.66 33.71 -7.52
C LEU A 147 0.22 33.33 -8.72
N ASP A 148 -0.39 32.95 -9.83
CA ASP A 148 0.32 32.63 -11.06
C ASP A 148 -0.36 33.23 -12.31
N SER A 149 0.42 33.35 -13.38
CA SER A 149 -0.10 33.72 -14.70
C SER A 149 -0.76 32.51 -15.35
N VAL A 150 -2.02 32.65 -15.72
CA VAL A 150 -2.82 31.59 -16.34
C VAL A 150 -3.35 32.07 -17.69
N ALA A 151 -3.19 31.23 -18.71
CA ALA A 151 -3.64 31.49 -20.06
C ALA A 151 -4.77 30.52 -20.42
N VAL A 152 -5.80 31.04 -21.07
CA VAL A 152 -6.88 30.24 -21.64
C VAL A 152 -6.73 30.23 -23.15
N ILE A 153 -6.65 29.02 -23.71
CA ILE A 153 -6.52 28.74 -25.13
C ILE A 153 -7.84 28.11 -25.58
N ALA A 154 -8.49 28.71 -26.56
CA ALA A 154 -9.67 28.16 -27.20
C ALA A 154 -9.31 27.59 -28.57
N THR A 155 -9.83 26.42 -28.88
CA THR A 155 -9.69 25.79 -30.20
C THR A 155 -10.91 26.06 -31.08
N SER A 156 -10.76 25.94 -32.39
CA SER A 156 -11.86 26.19 -33.35
C SER A 156 -13.01 25.17 -33.28
N ASN A 157 -12.81 24.04 -32.61
CA ASN A 157 -13.85 23.05 -32.29
C ASN A 157 -14.54 23.31 -30.93
N MET A 158 -14.32 24.48 -30.32
CA MET A 158 -14.92 24.94 -29.04
C MET A 158 -14.37 24.27 -27.78
N ASP A 159 -13.26 23.53 -27.85
CA ASP A 159 -12.57 23.06 -26.65
C ASP A 159 -11.75 24.19 -26.02
N THR A 160 -11.41 24.00 -24.74
CA THR A 160 -10.53 24.92 -24.01
C THR A 160 -9.38 24.17 -23.35
N ILE A 161 -8.21 24.79 -23.37
CA ILE A 161 -7.04 24.38 -22.60
C ILE A 161 -6.67 25.55 -21.70
N VAL A 162 -6.49 25.26 -20.42
CA VAL A 162 -6.02 26.23 -19.43
C VAL A 162 -4.62 25.82 -19.00
N ILE A 163 -3.65 26.70 -19.20
CA ILE A 163 -2.26 26.47 -18.81
C ILE A 163 -1.86 27.51 -17.78
N SER A 164 -0.95 27.14 -16.89
CA SER A 164 -0.31 27.97 -15.89
C SER A 164 1.19 28.06 -16.20
N ARG A 165 1.77 29.21 -15.91
CA ARG A 165 3.19 29.46 -16.15
C ARG A 165 4.08 28.56 -15.28
N SER A 166 3.68 28.34 -14.02
CA SER A 166 4.47 27.59 -13.03
C SER A 166 4.05 26.13 -12.88
N TYR A 167 2.81 25.78 -13.21
CA TYR A 167 2.21 24.48 -12.88
C TYR A 167 1.81 23.66 -14.12
N GLY A 168 2.04 24.16 -15.33
CA GLY A 168 1.81 23.41 -16.57
C GLY A 168 0.35 23.44 -17.02
N ILE A 169 -0.20 22.31 -17.46
CA ILE A 169 -1.59 22.24 -17.93
C ILE A 169 -2.52 22.10 -16.72
N LEU A 170 -3.35 23.11 -16.47
CA LEU A 170 -4.35 23.08 -15.39
C LEU A 170 -5.62 22.35 -15.81
N ARG A 171 -6.02 22.54 -17.07
CA ARG A 171 -7.26 21.95 -17.60
C ARG A 171 -7.15 21.68 -19.09
N SER A 172 -7.71 20.57 -19.54
CA SER A 172 -7.79 20.22 -20.96
C SER A 172 -9.15 19.63 -21.29
N ALA A 173 -9.84 20.16 -22.30
CA ALA A 173 -11.14 19.68 -22.76
C ALA A 173 -11.10 19.03 -24.15
N LEU A 174 -9.94 18.55 -24.61
CA LEU A 174 -9.72 18.07 -25.99
C LEU A 174 -10.51 16.81 -26.41
N SER A 175 -11.07 16.08 -25.45
CA SER A 175 -11.91 14.89 -25.70
C SER A 175 -12.87 14.64 -24.54
N GLN A 176 -12.30 14.73 -23.34
CA GLN A 176 -12.98 14.76 -22.06
C GLN A 176 -12.30 15.83 -21.22
N GLU A 177 -13.05 16.48 -20.35
CA GLU A 177 -12.49 17.45 -19.41
C GLU A 177 -11.54 16.73 -18.45
N HIS A 178 -10.31 17.23 -18.34
CA HIS A 178 -9.32 16.80 -17.37
C HIS A 178 -8.87 18.03 -16.59
N GLU A 179 -8.95 17.98 -15.26
CA GLU A 179 -8.55 19.07 -14.35
C GLU A 179 -7.39 18.61 -13.46
N LEU A 180 -6.38 19.46 -13.32
CA LEU A 180 -5.20 19.19 -12.50
C LEU A 180 -5.58 19.30 -11.02
N LEU A 181 -5.51 18.18 -10.31
CA LEU A 181 -5.78 18.14 -8.87
C LEU A 181 -4.52 18.36 -8.03
N GLY A 182 -3.34 17.94 -8.52
CA GLY A 182 -2.10 18.06 -7.76
C GLY A 182 -0.84 17.63 -8.51
N ILE A 183 0.31 17.93 -7.91
CA ILE A 183 1.63 17.73 -8.52
C ILE A 183 2.58 17.13 -7.48
N HIS A 184 3.04 15.90 -7.72
CA HIS A 184 4.16 15.29 -6.99
C HIS A 184 5.48 15.95 -7.39
N GLY A 185 6.34 16.23 -6.40
CA GLY A 185 7.62 16.92 -6.59
C GLY A 185 7.70 18.18 -5.74
N PRO A 186 6.83 19.18 -5.98
CA PRO A 186 6.60 20.27 -5.03
C PRO A 186 5.53 19.93 -3.97
N ASP A 187 4.88 18.77 -4.08
CA ASP A 187 3.86 18.23 -3.17
C ASP A 187 2.68 19.17 -2.96
N LEU A 188 2.07 19.58 -4.09
CA LEU A 188 0.95 20.53 -4.14
C LEU A 188 -0.36 19.82 -4.51
N GLY A 189 -1.46 20.25 -3.90
CA GLY A 189 -2.80 19.76 -4.22
C GLY A 189 -3.06 18.31 -3.79
N ARG A 190 -3.92 17.61 -4.53
CA ARG A 190 -4.25 16.19 -4.30
C ARG A 190 -3.14 15.29 -4.85
N LEU A 191 -2.55 14.50 -3.96
CA LEU A 191 -1.53 13.52 -4.28
C LEU A 191 -2.10 12.10 -4.16
N LEU A 192 -1.59 11.18 -4.99
CA LEU A 192 -1.75 9.75 -4.71
C LEU A 192 -1.15 9.44 -3.33
N PRO A 193 -1.81 8.64 -2.48
CA PRO A 193 -1.25 8.26 -1.19
C PRO A 193 0.07 7.52 -1.37
N THR A 194 1.00 7.73 -0.45
CA THR A 194 2.24 6.96 -0.41
C THR A 194 1.94 5.48 -0.17
N PRO A 195 2.77 4.53 -0.63
CA PRO A 195 2.56 3.11 -0.33
C PRO A 195 2.39 2.83 1.17
N MET A 196 3.11 3.56 2.03
CA MET A 196 3.03 3.40 3.48
C MET A 196 1.69 3.82 4.07
N SER A 197 0.99 4.81 3.48
CA SER A 197 -0.28 5.29 4.04
C SER A 197 -1.43 4.29 3.89
N TYR A 198 -1.26 3.20 3.13
CA TYR A 198 -2.19 2.07 3.17
C TYR A 198 -1.99 1.22 4.42
N PHE A 199 -0.76 1.11 4.92
CA PHE A 199 -0.39 0.21 6.00
C PHE A 199 0.17 1.02 7.16
N ASP A 200 -0.63 1.85 7.84
CA ASP A 200 -0.17 2.65 8.99
C ASP A 200 -0.68 2.06 10.31
N TYR A 201 -0.16 0.90 10.67
CA TYR A 201 -0.62 0.15 11.84
C TYR A 201 0.10 0.54 13.14
N TYR A 202 -0.61 0.54 14.26
CA TYR A 202 -0.12 0.86 15.61
C TYR A 202 -0.43 -0.25 16.62
N PRO A 203 0.30 -0.31 17.75
CA PRO A 203 -0.03 -1.23 18.84
C PRO A 203 -1.49 -1.07 19.30
N GLY A 204 -2.21 -2.18 19.37
CA GLY A 204 -3.65 -2.23 19.66
C GLY A 204 -4.55 -2.27 18.42
N ASP A 205 -4.01 -2.07 17.22
CA ASP A 205 -4.77 -2.25 15.99
C ASP A 205 -5.09 -3.73 15.77
N ALA A 206 -6.27 -4.00 15.22
CA ALA A 206 -6.72 -5.34 14.90
C ALA A 206 -7.40 -5.38 13.52
N LEU A 207 -7.12 -6.42 12.73
CA LEU A 207 -7.75 -6.66 11.43
C LEU A 207 -8.32 -8.07 11.39
N GLN A 208 -9.55 -8.23 10.91
CA GLN A 208 -10.19 -9.53 10.78
C GLN A 208 -10.65 -9.78 9.34
N TYR A 209 -10.31 -10.96 8.83
CA TYR A 209 -10.62 -11.41 7.50
C TYR A 209 -11.47 -12.68 7.53
N SER A 210 -12.45 -12.74 6.63
CA SER A 210 -12.96 -14.03 6.15
C SER A 210 -11.86 -14.66 5.33
N ALA A 211 -11.51 -15.90 5.62
CA ALA A 211 -10.44 -16.63 4.95
C ALA A 211 -10.97 -17.93 4.37
N SER A 212 -10.69 -18.19 3.10
CA SER A 212 -10.92 -19.49 2.48
C SER A 212 -9.81 -19.83 1.51
N GLY A 213 -9.58 -21.11 1.24
CA GLY A 213 -8.58 -21.54 0.29
C GLY A 213 -8.32 -23.02 0.39
N SER A 214 -7.18 -23.45 -0.11
CA SER A 214 -6.70 -24.81 -0.05
C SER A 214 -5.20 -24.81 0.20
N TRP A 215 -4.71 -25.88 0.81
CA TRP A 215 -3.29 -26.07 1.05
C TRP A 215 -2.89 -27.51 0.78
N TYR A 216 -1.65 -27.70 0.38
CA TYR A 216 -1.09 -29.02 0.09
C TYR A 216 -0.70 -29.74 1.39
N ALA A 217 -1.40 -30.82 1.72
CA ALA A 217 -1.28 -31.59 2.97
C ALA A 217 -0.49 -32.91 2.86
N GLY A 218 0.23 -33.17 1.76
CA GLY A 218 1.16 -34.30 1.65
C GLY A 218 0.86 -35.28 0.50
N SER A 219 1.27 -36.55 0.60
CA SER A 219 1.33 -37.50 -0.53
C SER A 219 0.07 -38.38 -0.74
N GLY A 220 -1.12 -37.84 -0.49
CA GLY A 220 -2.40 -38.53 -0.74
C GLY A 220 -2.91 -38.36 -2.18
N MET A 221 -3.88 -39.18 -2.59
CA MET A 221 -4.55 -39.07 -3.91
C MET A 221 -5.33 -37.75 -4.08
N PHE A 222 -5.70 -37.11 -2.97
CA PHE A 222 -6.20 -35.73 -2.90
C PHE A 222 -5.43 -35.03 -1.78
N PRO A 223 -4.23 -34.49 -2.08
CA PRO A 223 -3.37 -33.90 -1.08
C PRO A 223 -3.89 -32.55 -0.62
N TRP A 224 -4.85 -31.97 -1.34
CA TRP A 224 -5.40 -30.65 -1.06
C TRP A 224 -6.44 -30.67 0.03
N VAL A 225 -6.25 -29.78 0.98
CA VAL A 225 -7.17 -29.55 2.08
C VAL A 225 -7.77 -28.17 1.94
N TYR A 226 -9.08 -28.12 1.76
CA TYR A 226 -9.82 -26.88 1.72
C TYR A 226 -10.11 -26.37 3.13
N TYR A 227 -9.97 -25.07 3.33
CA TYR A 227 -10.31 -24.38 4.56
C TYR A 227 -11.26 -23.22 4.27
N SER A 228 -12.12 -22.93 5.25
CA SER A 228 -12.94 -21.72 5.29
C SER A 228 -13.14 -21.33 6.74
N GLY A 229 -13.01 -20.06 7.06
CA GLY A 229 -13.03 -19.58 8.44
C GLY A 229 -12.74 -18.10 8.58
N VAL A 230 -12.29 -17.72 9.76
CA VAL A 230 -11.95 -16.33 10.09
C VAL A 230 -10.52 -16.28 10.59
N GLN A 231 -9.78 -15.27 10.14
CA GLN A 231 -8.43 -14.93 10.60
C GLN A 231 -8.46 -13.54 11.22
N LYS A 232 -7.88 -13.38 12.41
CA LYS A 232 -7.74 -12.08 13.09
C LYS A 232 -6.26 -11.84 13.38
N MET A 233 -5.77 -10.65 13.07
CA MET A 233 -4.44 -10.15 13.41
C MET A 233 -4.58 -9.00 14.39
N GLU A 234 -3.74 -8.95 15.42
CA GLU A 234 -3.64 -7.85 16.38
C GLU A 234 -2.18 -7.42 16.50
N VAL A 235 -1.94 -6.12 16.38
CA VAL A 235 -0.61 -5.51 16.41
C VAL A 235 -0.19 -5.30 17.86
N VAL A 236 0.90 -5.93 18.26
CA VAL A 236 1.41 -5.93 19.65
C VAL A 236 2.40 -4.80 19.87
N SER A 237 3.31 -4.60 18.92
CA SER A 237 4.33 -3.56 19.02
C SER A 237 4.73 -3.07 17.64
N ARG A 238 5.24 -1.83 17.58
CA ARG A 238 5.78 -1.19 16.39
C ARG A 238 7.16 -0.62 16.69
N GLU A 239 8.11 -0.87 15.80
CA GLU A 239 9.46 -0.34 15.81
C GLU A 239 9.68 0.49 14.55
N GLU A 240 9.92 1.79 14.73
CA GLU A 240 10.24 2.69 13.61
C GLU A 240 11.63 2.38 13.05
N LEU A 241 11.72 2.30 11.73
CA LEU A 241 12.95 2.12 10.97
C LEU A 241 13.23 3.38 10.14
N GLN A 242 14.40 3.45 9.53
CA GLN A 242 14.78 4.62 8.72
C GLN A 242 13.82 4.86 7.53
N ASN A 243 13.32 3.79 6.90
CA ASN A 243 12.50 3.83 5.69
C ASN A 243 11.20 3.01 5.84
N GLY A 244 10.57 3.07 7.01
CA GLY A 244 9.34 2.34 7.32
C GLY A 244 9.31 1.85 8.75
N TYR A 245 8.70 0.70 9.02
CA TYR A 245 8.59 0.16 10.38
C TYR A 245 8.50 -1.37 10.39
N ALA A 246 8.83 -1.98 11.52
CA ALA A 246 8.54 -3.38 11.81
C ALA A 246 7.43 -3.48 12.85
N VAL A 247 6.54 -4.45 12.71
CA VAL A 247 5.55 -4.75 13.76
C VAL A 247 5.67 -6.19 14.21
N GLN A 248 5.40 -6.38 15.50
CA GLN A 248 5.07 -7.67 16.07
C GLN A 248 3.55 -7.78 16.14
N PHE A 249 3.02 -8.94 15.82
CA PHE A 249 1.59 -9.20 15.85
C PHE A 249 1.31 -10.57 16.46
N VAL A 250 0.10 -10.74 16.96
CA VAL A 250 -0.50 -12.05 17.26
C VAL A 250 -1.63 -12.28 16.28
N ALA A 251 -1.80 -13.52 15.82
CA ALA A 251 -2.96 -13.88 15.01
C ALA A 251 -3.71 -15.07 15.60
N GLY A 252 -5.02 -15.06 15.37
CA GLY A 252 -5.95 -16.12 15.73
C GLY A 252 -6.69 -16.59 14.49
N TYR A 253 -6.94 -17.89 14.39
CA TYR A 253 -7.67 -18.48 13.27
C TYR A 253 -8.67 -19.50 13.76
N ARG A 254 -9.80 -19.60 13.05
CA ARG A 254 -10.78 -20.66 13.27
C ARG A 254 -11.43 -21.07 11.97
N TYR A 255 -11.15 -22.29 11.55
CA TYR A 255 -11.71 -22.88 10.34
C TYR A 255 -12.89 -23.80 10.66
N LEU A 256 -13.96 -23.69 9.86
CA LEU A 256 -15.19 -24.47 9.96
C LEU A 256 -15.04 -25.86 9.32
N SER A 257 -14.14 -25.99 8.34
CA SER A 257 -13.85 -27.22 7.61
C SER A 257 -12.34 -27.37 7.37
N GLY A 258 -11.88 -28.63 7.36
CA GLY A 258 -10.47 -29.01 7.25
C GLY A 258 -10.02 -29.96 8.38
N PRO A 259 -9.05 -30.86 8.16
CA PRO A 259 -8.51 -31.77 9.16
C PRO A 259 -7.87 -30.99 10.33
N PRO A 260 -8.28 -31.27 11.59
CA PRO A 260 -7.65 -30.71 12.79
C PRO A 260 -6.34 -31.44 13.15
N PRO A 261 -5.38 -30.84 13.92
CA PRO A 261 -5.19 -29.43 14.24
C PRO A 261 -3.78 -28.97 13.77
N TYR A 262 -3.69 -28.28 12.63
CA TYR A 262 -2.42 -27.69 12.22
C TYR A 262 -2.19 -26.40 13.02
N TYR A 263 -1.49 -26.54 14.15
CA TYR A 263 -0.66 -25.49 14.75
C TYR A 263 0.36 -25.07 13.68
N GLY A 264 0.23 -23.90 13.06
CA GLY A 264 1.20 -23.55 12.03
C GLY A 264 1.11 -22.18 11.38
N PHE A 265 -0.02 -21.48 11.41
CA PHE A 265 -0.10 -20.17 10.78
C PHE A 265 -0.35 -19.09 11.84
N TRP A 266 0.77 -18.56 12.35
CA TRP A 266 0.90 -17.27 13.04
C TRP A 266 0.25 -17.14 14.44
N LEU A 267 0.66 -17.95 15.43
CA LEU A 267 0.32 -17.61 16.83
C LEU A 267 0.97 -16.30 17.30
N GLY A 268 2.04 -15.90 16.63
CA GLY A 268 2.68 -14.60 16.69
C GLY A 268 3.73 -14.52 15.59
N GLY A 269 4.06 -13.31 15.15
CA GLY A 269 5.06 -13.09 14.12
C GLY A 269 5.44 -11.64 14.00
N SER A 270 6.32 -11.37 13.05
CA SER A 270 6.71 -10.02 12.68
C SER A 270 6.70 -9.84 11.18
N PHE A 271 6.26 -8.69 10.71
CA PHE A 271 6.52 -8.25 9.35
C PHE A 271 7.09 -6.84 9.34
N THR A 272 7.80 -6.52 8.28
CA THR A 272 8.40 -5.21 8.07
C THR A 272 7.73 -4.57 6.87
N PHE A 273 7.29 -3.33 7.04
CA PHE A 273 6.90 -2.46 5.95
C PHE A 273 8.02 -1.48 5.70
N THR A 274 8.70 -1.63 4.57
CA THR A 274 9.62 -0.64 4.01
C THR A 274 9.20 -0.33 2.59
N ASP A 275 9.66 0.79 2.04
CA ASP A 275 9.41 1.11 0.63
C ASP A 275 9.85 -0.02 -0.31
N SER A 276 10.98 -0.68 -0.01
CA SER A 276 11.47 -1.82 -0.80
C SER A 276 10.54 -3.03 -0.71
N ILE A 277 9.99 -3.34 0.47
CA ILE A 277 9.06 -4.45 0.65
C ILE A 277 7.71 -4.13 -0.01
N LEU A 278 7.23 -2.90 0.14
CA LEU A 278 5.98 -2.45 -0.48
C LEU A 278 6.08 -2.49 -2.00
N THR A 279 7.20 -2.02 -2.57
CA THR A 279 7.44 -2.09 -4.01
C THR A 279 7.57 -3.53 -4.50
N ALA A 280 8.21 -4.41 -3.73
CA ALA A 280 8.44 -5.80 -4.12
C ALA A 280 7.21 -6.71 -3.96
N ARG A 281 6.36 -6.48 -2.95
CA ARG A 281 5.26 -7.39 -2.57
C ARG A 281 3.87 -6.81 -2.78
N PHE A 282 3.75 -5.49 -2.76
CA PHE A 282 2.48 -4.78 -2.87
C PHE A 282 2.54 -3.79 -4.04
N HIS A 283 3.06 -4.26 -5.18
CA HIS A 283 3.28 -3.42 -6.35
C HIS A 283 2.08 -2.54 -6.74
N PRO A 284 0.81 -2.98 -6.67
CA PRO A 284 -0.33 -2.10 -6.96
C PRO A 284 -0.35 -0.82 -6.13
N VAL A 285 0.04 -0.84 -4.85
CA VAL A 285 0.00 0.39 -4.02
C VAL A 285 1.04 1.44 -4.42
N THR A 286 1.97 1.09 -5.31
CA THR A 286 2.98 2.01 -5.86
C THR A 286 2.63 2.52 -7.25
N THR A 287 1.51 2.06 -7.81
CA THR A 287 1.10 2.37 -9.18
C THR A 287 0.35 3.69 -9.32
N TYR A 288 0.23 4.17 -10.57
CA TYR A 288 -0.72 5.21 -10.95
C TYR A 288 -1.99 4.62 -11.59
N PRO A 289 -3.09 5.40 -11.70
CA PRO A 289 -4.32 4.94 -12.32
C PRO A 289 -4.07 4.31 -13.69
N ASN A 290 -4.59 3.08 -13.84
CA ASN A 290 -4.50 2.28 -15.05
C ASN A 290 -3.07 1.87 -15.45
N GLU A 291 -2.10 1.87 -14.54
CA GLU A 291 -0.78 1.29 -14.82
C GLU A 291 -0.87 -0.24 -14.96
N ILE A 292 -0.10 -0.79 -15.92
CA ILE A 292 0.15 -2.23 -15.98
C ILE A 292 1.31 -2.56 -15.07
N THR A 293 1.04 -3.33 -14.02
CA THR A 293 2.02 -3.79 -13.03
C THR A 293 2.46 -5.23 -13.30
N SER A 294 3.74 -5.52 -13.07
CA SER A 294 4.27 -6.87 -12.95
C SER A 294 4.17 -7.31 -11.49
N GLY A 295 3.45 -8.40 -11.22
CA GLY A 295 3.22 -8.89 -9.87
C GLY A 295 1.76 -8.75 -9.48
N GLY A 296 1.13 -9.89 -9.24
CA GLY A 296 -0.19 -9.94 -8.62
C GLY A 296 -0.10 -9.53 -7.14
N CYS A 297 -1.25 -9.27 -6.54
CA CYS A 297 -1.36 -8.84 -5.15
C CYS A 297 -1.19 -9.97 -4.12
N GLY A 298 -0.38 -10.98 -4.44
CA GLY A 298 -0.23 -12.17 -3.62
C GLY A 298 0.43 -11.84 -2.29
N TYR A 299 -0.26 -12.12 -1.19
CA TYR A 299 0.28 -12.03 0.17
C TYR A 299 1.48 -12.98 0.39
N PHE A 300 1.57 -14.04 -0.42
CA PHE A 300 2.65 -15.03 -0.34
C PHE A 300 3.81 -14.59 -1.23
N PRO A 301 4.95 -14.15 -0.63
CA PRO A 301 6.17 -14.04 -1.41
C PRO A 301 6.52 -15.46 -1.83
N ASP A 302 6.33 -15.80 -3.10
CA ASP A 302 6.85 -17.07 -3.57
C ASP A 302 8.40 -16.95 -3.49
N PRO A 303 9.08 -17.66 -2.57
CA PRO A 303 10.48 -17.36 -2.24
C PRO A 303 11.45 -17.71 -3.37
N GLU A 304 10.97 -18.37 -4.43
CA GLU A 304 11.81 -19.03 -5.44
C GLU A 304 11.60 -18.51 -6.86
N GLY A 305 11.37 -17.20 -7.02
CA GLY A 305 11.69 -16.54 -8.28
C GLY A 305 10.83 -16.99 -9.47
N MET A 306 9.53 -17.17 -9.29
CA MET A 306 8.59 -17.03 -10.41
C MET A 306 8.58 -15.57 -10.88
N GLU A 307 9.65 -15.15 -11.56
CA GLU A 307 9.77 -13.91 -12.32
C GLU A 307 8.73 -13.81 -13.46
N GLY A 308 7.85 -14.82 -13.60
CA GLY A 308 6.68 -14.83 -14.48
C GLY A 308 5.41 -14.27 -13.83
N GLY A 309 5.50 -13.58 -12.68
CA GLY A 309 4.36 -12.95 -12.01
C GLY A 309 3.51 -12.16 -13.01
N GLY A 310 2.33 -12.69 -13.34
CA GLY A 310 1.57 -12.15 -14.46
C GLY A 310 1.16 -10.70 -14.22
N ARG A 311 0.82 -10.06 -15.33
CA ARG A 311 0.61 -8.61 -15.35
C ARG A 311 -0.81 -8.31 -14.90
N ALA A 312 -1.01 -7.21 -14.20
CA ALA A 312 -2.34 -6.76 -13.76
C ALA A 312 -2.53 -5.29 -14.11
N LEU A 313 -3.78 -4.88 -14.34
CA LEU A 313 -4.15 -3.47 -14.49
C LEU A 313 -4.55 -2.92 -13.10
N ALA A 314 -3.91 -1.84 -12.67
CA ALA A 314 -4.25 -1.18 -11.41
C ALA A 314 -5.38 -0.17 -11.60
N LEU A 315 -6.49 -0.37 -10.88
CA LEU A 315 -7.60 0.56 -10.81
C LEU A 315 -7.50 1.40 -9.55
N HIS A 316 -7.81 2.69 -9.69
CA HIS A 316 -7.81 3.66 -8.61
C HIS A 316 -9.21 4.25 -8.49
N THR A 317 -9.72 4.30 -7.26
CA THR A 317 -11.04 4.86 -6.96
C THR A 317 -11.00 5.58 -5.62
N MET A 318 -12.05 6.34 -5.33
CA MET A 318 -12.33 6.90 -4.01
C MET A 318 -13.54 6.21 -3.43
N ASP A 319 -13.47 5.83 -2.16
CA ASP A 319 -14.64 5.31 -1.45
C ASP A 319 -15.54 6.45 -0.94
N PRO A 320 -16.73 6.13 -0.39
CA PRO A 320 -17.65 7.15 0.13
C PRO A 320 -17.10 8.00 1.28
N ASP A 321 -16.06 7.53 1.97
CA ASP A 321 -15.40 8.24 3.08
C ASP A 321 -14.26 9.15 2.58
N GLY A 322 -14.05 9.22 1.26
CA GLY A 322 -12.96 9.98 0.66
C GLY A 322 -11.58 9.35 0.91
N LYS A 323 -11.53 8.04 1.14
CA LYS A 323 -10.28 7.26 1.18
C LYS A 323 -9.98 6.69 -0.19
N HIS A 324 -8.70 6.70 -0.53
CA HIS A 324 -8.26 6.14 -1.80
C HIS A 324 -8.24 4.61 -1.74
N VAL A 325 -8.75 3.98 -2.80
CA VAL A 325 -8.79 2.52 -2.95
C VAL A 325 -8.10 2.13 -4.25
N ILE A 326 -7.14 1.21 -4.15
CA ILE A 326 -6.48 0.60 -5.30
C ILE A 326 -6.94 -0.84 -5.39
N SER A 327 -7.32 -1.29 -6.58
CA SER A 327 -7.65 -2.69 -6.83
C SER A 327 -7.05 -3.19 -8.14
N THR A 328 -6.81 -4.49 -8.26
CA THR A 328 -6.61 -5.11 -9.57
C THR A 328 -7.91 -5.06 -10.37
N PHE A 329 -7.85 -4.71 -11.65
CA PHE A 329 -8.98 -4.86 -12.56
C PHE A 329 -9.34 -6.33 -12.68
N SER A 330 -10.63 -6.63 -12.48
CA SER A 330 -11.16 -7.97 -12.61
C SER A 330 -12.53 -7.97 -13.25
N ARG A 331 -12.91 -9.09 -13.86
CA ARG A 331 -14.22 -9.33 -14.46
C ARG A 331 -14.72 -10.72 -14.11
N LEU A 332 -16.02 -10.85 -13.86
CA LEU A 332 -16.68 -12.14 -13.66
C LEU A 332 -17.15 -12.70 -15.01
N ASP A 333 -16.90 -13.97 -15.25
CA ASP A 333 -17.50 -14.69 -16.38
C ASP A 333 -18.93 -15.17 -16.08
N ALA A 334 -19.53 -15.88 -17.05
CA ALA A 334 -20.89 -16.43 -16.90
C ALA A 334 -21.01 -17.44 -15.75
N GLY A 335 -19.90 -18.07 -15.34
CA GLY A 335 -19.80 -19.00 -14.23
C GLY A 335 -19.54 -18.34 -12.87
N GLN A 336 -19.50 -17.00 -12.80
CA GLN A 336 -19.12 -16.23 -11.61
C GLN A 336 -17.66 -16.46 -11.17
N VAL A 337 -16.82 -16.87 -12.10
CA VAL A 337 -15.37 -16.93 -11.89
C VAL A 337 -14.79 -15.57 -12.24
N GLU A 338 -13.92 -15.06 -11.37
CA GLU A 338 -13.25 -13.78 -11.55
C GLU A 338 -11.95 -13.95 -12.35
N HIS A 339 -11.66 -13.02 -13.27
CA HIS A 339 -10.48 -13.02 -14.14
C HIS A 339 -9.83 -11.64 -14.09
N GLY A 340 -8.50 -11.55 -14.03
CA GLY A 340 -7.87 -10.23 -14.14
C GLY A 340 -6.37 -10.13 -13.96
N MET A 341 -5.67 -11.23 -14.20
CA MET A 341 -4.31 -11.17 -14.71
C MET A 341 -4.34 -11.12 -16.23
N LEU A 342 -3.45 -10.38 -16.86
CA LEU A 342 -3.28 -10.37 -18.31
C LEU A 342 -2.61 -11.67 -18.74
N ALA A 343 -3.11 -12.23 -19.83
CA ALA A 343 -2.49 -13.38 -20.45
C ALA A 343 -1.04 -13.15 -20.85
N GLU A 344 -0.28 -14.23 -20.99
CA GLU A 344 1.09 -14.15 -21.53
C GLU A 344 1.08 -13.62 -22.97
N TRP A 345 0.09 -14.07 -23.76
CA TRP A 345 0.00 -13.80 -25.19
C TRP A 345 -1.15 -12.82 -25.50
N SER A 346 -0.93 -11.98 -26.51
CA SER A 346 -1.97 -11.09 -27.02
C SER A 346 -2.96 -11.84 -27.92
N VAL A 347 -4.13 -11.24 -28.12
CA VAL A 347 -5.12 -11.72 -29.09
C VAL A 347 -4.49 -11.72 -30.50
N PRO A 348 -4.58 -12.81 -31.28
CA PRO A 348 -4.05 -12.86 -32.64
C PRO A 348 -4.57 -11.70 -33.51
N GLY A 349 -3.65 -10.98 -34.16
CA GLY A 349 -3.97 -9.79 -34.96
C GLY A 349 -4.10 -8.48 -34.16
N HIS A 350 -4.07 -8.55 -32.83
CA HIS A 350 -4.18 -7.39 -31.93
C HIS A 350 -3.05 -7.40 -30.89
N PRO A 351 -1.81 -7.00 -31.27
CA PRO A 351 -0.60 -7.15 -30.43
C PRO A 351 -0.62 -6.38 -29.11
N ARG A 352 -1.58 -5.46 -28.93
CA ARG A 352 -1.77 -4.66 -27.71
C ARG A 352 -3.01 -5.06 -26.92
N LEU A 353 -3.78 -6.05 -27.37
CA LEU A 353 -4.98 -6.52 -26.67
C LEU A 353 -4.65 -7.84 -25.98
N PHE A 354 -4.76 -7.87 -24.67
CA PHE A 354 -4.49 -9.07 -23.87
C PHE A 354 -5.79 -9.54 -23.23
N PRO A 355 -6.17 -10.82 -23.40
CA PRO A 355 -7.26 -11.39 -22.63
C PRO A 355 -6.85 -11.45 -21.15
N LEU A 356 -7.84 -11.43 -20.27
CA LEU A 356 -7.64 -11.79 -18.87
C LEU A 356 -7.54 -13.32 -18.77
N GLU A 357 -6.62 -13.81 -17.96
CA GLU A 357 -6.50 -15.22 -17.59
C GLU A 357 -7.20 -15.50 -16.26
N TYR A 358 -7.52 -16.78 -16.07
CA TYR A 358 -8.15 -17.30 -14.86
C TYR A 358 -7.30 -17.05 -13.61
N SER A 359 -5.96 -16.97 -13.70
CA SER A 359 -5.14 -16.77 -12.51
C SER A 359 -5.57 -15.50 -11.77
N THR A 360 -6.09 -15.66 -10.56
CA THR A 360 -6.82 -14.61 -9.83
C THR A 360 -5.96 -14.02 -8.73
N VAL A 361 -4.74 -13.61 -9.04
CA VAL A 361 -3.96 -12.90 -8.04
C VAL A 361 -4.46 -11.46 -7.95
N PHE A 362 -5.55 -11.27 -7.19
CA PHE A 362 -6.20 -9.99 -6.98
C PHE A 362 -5.88 -9.42 -5.61
N GLY A 363 -5.84 -8.10 -5.56
CA GLY A 363 -5.78 -7.39 -4.31
C GLY A 363 -6.55 -6.11 -4.42
N SER A 364 -7.10 -5.71 -3.29
CA SER A 364 -7.71 -4.42 -3.10
C SER A 364 -7.19 -3.85 -1.79
N PHE A 365 -6.74 -2.60 -1.84
CA PHE A 365 -6.11 -1.91 -0.73
C PHE A 365 -6.81 -0.58 -0.51
N LYS A 366 -7.12 -0.26 0.74
CA LYS A 366 -7.75 1.00 1.15
C LYS A 366 -6.78 1.80 2.01
N GLU A 367 -6.63 3.08 1.70
CA GLU A 367 -5.81 4.02 2.46
C GLU A 367 -6.19 4.01 3.96
N GLY A 368 -5.19 3.88 4.81
CA GLY A 368 -5.32 3.78 6.27
C GLY A 368 -5.81 2.43 6.78
N VAL A 369 -6.21 1.51 5.92
CA VAL A 369 -6.75 0.18 6.31
C VAL A 369 -5.82 -0.95 5.89
N GLY A 370 -5.23 -0.85 4.71
CA GLY A 370 -4.37 -1.87 4.13
C GLY A 370 -5.15 -2.75 3.18
N MET A 371 -4.89 -4.05 3.20
CA MET A 371 -5.59 -5.00 2.33
C MET A 371 -7.04 -5.16 2.77
N ILE A 372 -7.99 -4.87 1.88
CA ILE A 372 -9.42 -5.13 2.10
C ILE A 372 -9.89 -6.41 1.42
N ARG A 373 -9.16 -6.84 0.38
CA ARG A 373 -9.37 -8.12 -0.30
C ARG A 373 -8.04 -8.61 -0.86
N GLY A 374 -7.74 -9.89 -0.70
CA GLY A 374 -6.59 -10.54 -1.31
C GLY A 374 -7.00 -11.92 -1.79
N VAL A 375 -6.84 -12.21 -3.07
CA VAL A 375 -7.19 -13.48 -3.68
C VAL A 375 -5.97 -14.02 -4.41
N ASP A 376 -5.78 -15.31 -4.30
CA ASP A 376 -4.86 -16.14 -5.06
C ASP A 376 -5.61 -17.44 -5.34
N ASP A 377 -6.30 -17.50 -6.47
CA ASP A 377 -7.10 -18.65 -6.91
C ASP A 377 -6.62 -19.10 -8.30
N SER A 378 -6.57 -20.41 -8.50
CA SER A 378 -6.19 -21.04 -9.77
C SER A 378 -7.31 -21.99 -10.21
N TYR A 379 -7.39 -22.30 -11.51
CA TYR A 379 -8.53 -23.05 -12.08
C TYR A 379 -8.79 -24.37 -11.36
N PHE A 380 -7.72 -24.94 -10.82
CA PHE A 380 -7.75 -26.23 -10.16
C PHE A 380 -7.73 -26.10 -8.63
N GLU A 381 -7.10 -25.07 -8.08
CA GLU A 381 -6.78 -24.95 -6.65
C GLU A 381 -6.92 -23.50 -6.16
N PRO A 382 -7.91 -23.17 -5.30
CA PRO A 382 -7.93 -21.90 -4.58
C PRO A 382 -6.82 -21.91 -3.55
N TRP A 383 -5.84 -21.00 -3.64
CA TRP A 383 -4.76 -20.93 -2.66
C TRP A 383 -5.18 -20.13 -1.44
N CYS A 384 -5.72 -18.94 -1.66
CA CYS A 384 -6.16 -18.07 -0.59
C CYS A 384 -7.17 -17.02 -1.07
N ASN A 385 -8.17 -16.74 -0.25
CA ASN A 385 -9.12 -15.65 -0.43
C ASN A 385 -9.36 -15.04 0.94
N LEU A 386 -8.91 -13.80 1.10
CA LEU A 386 -9.03 -12.97 2.28
C LEU A 386 -9.94 -11.80 1.96
N VAL A 387 -11.00 -11.62 2.73
CA VAL A 387 -11.91 -10.47 2.63
C VAL A 387 -12.04 -9.83 3.99
N LEU A 388 -11.72 -8.55 4.12
CA LEU A 388 -11.80 -7.83 5.38
C LEU A 388 -13.27 -7.80 5.86
N GLN A 389 -13.50 -8.31 7.07
CA GLN A 389 -14.79 -8.29 7.74
C GLN A 389 -14.93 -7.08 8.67
N GLY A 390 -13.82 -6.67 9.27
CA GLY A 390 -13.76 -5.53 10.17
C GLY A 390 -12.35 -5.28 10.69
N ALA A 391 -12.14 -4.10 11.27
CA ALA A 391 -10.88 -3.70 11.85
C ALA A 391 -11.08 -2.72 13.02
N VAL A 392 -10.17 -2.73 13.99
CA VAL A 392 -9.92 -1.61 14.91
C VAL A 392 -8.61 -0.97 14.47
N LEU A 393 -8.63 0.29 14.06
CA LEU A 393 -7.45 1.02 13.59
C LEU A 393 -7.38 2.34 14.33
N GLN A 394 -6.34 2.51 15.14
CA GLN A 394 -6.12 3.68 16.01
C GLN A 394 -7.34 4.00 16.89
N GLY A 395 -8.06 2.95 17.32
CA GLY A 395 -9.27 3.04 18.12
C GLY A 395 -10.58 3.22 17.35
N ASP A 396 -10.55 3.47 16.03
CA ASP A 396 -11.74 3.50 15.19
C ASP A 396 -12.12 2.08 14.75
N THR A 397 -13.40 1.73 14.85
CA THR A 397 -13.89 0.38 14.55
C THR A 397 -14.75 0.38 13.29
N THR A 398 -14.34 -0.44 12.32
CA THR A 398 -15.08 -0.66 11.07
C THR A 398 -15.52 -2.13 10.98
N GLY A 399 -16.70 -2.37 10.42
CA GLY A 399 -17.22 -3.72 10.22
C GLY A 399 -17.50 -4.49 11.51
N GLY A 400 -17.52 -5.83 11.42
CA GLY A 400 -17.81 -6.72 12.54
C GLY A 400 -16.59 -7.53 12.95
N LEU A 401 -16.18 -7.43 14.21
CA LEU A 401 -15.10 -8.23 14.79
C LEU A 401 -15.68 -9.34 15.67
N THR A 402 -15.12 -10.53 15.53
CA THR A 402 -15.43 -11.66 16.39
C THR A 402 -14.66 -11.51 17.70
N ASP A 403 -15.30 -11.87 18.81
CA ASP A 403 -14.71 -11.81 20.14
C ASP A 403 -13.44 -12.67 20.24
N ASP A 404 -12.44 -12.21 20.98
CA ASP A 404 -11.16 -12.91 21.13
C ASP A 404 -11.32 -14.31 21.73
N SER A 405 -12.32 -14.54 22.57
CA SER A 405 -12.62 -15.87 23.10
C SER A 405 -12.99 -16.89 22.02
N TYR A 406 -13.44 -16.42 20.85
CA TYR A 406 -13.74 -17.28 19.71
C TYR A 406 -12.47 -17.88 19.09
N PHE A 407 -11.37 -17.13 19.09
CA PHE A 407 -10.08 -17.52 18.51
C PHE A 407 -9.16 -18.17 19.52
N PHE A 408 -9.12 -17.63 20.74
CA PHE A 408 -8.15 -18.03 21.76
C PHE A 408 -8.75 -18.93 22.86
N GLY A 409 -10.02 -19.32 22.70
CA GLY A 409 -10.79 -20.07 23.70
C GLY A 409 -11.28 -19.17 24.84
N PRO A 410 -12.16 -19.67 25.73
CA PRO A 410 -12.52 -18.94 26.94
C PRO A 410 -11.22 -18.66 27.70
N LEU A 411 -10.90 -17.38 27.88
CA LEU A 411 -9.71 -16.85 28.56
C LEU A 411 -9.37 -17.59 29.87
N SER A 412 -8.73 -18.75 29.78
CA SER A 412 -7.95 -19.29 30.87
C SER A 412 -6.57 -18.66 30.77
N LEU A 413 -6.49 -17.43 31.29
CA LEU A 413 -5.26 -16.78 31.74
C LEU A 413 -4.12 -16.75 30.71
N ARG A 414 -4.25 -15.83 29.74
CA ARG A 414 -3.12 -15.33 28.95
C ARG A 414 -2.31 -14.28 29.74
N GLU A 415 -2.03 -14.56 31.01
CA GLU A 415 -0.81 -14.00 31.60
C GLU A 415 0.32 -14.86 31.05
N SER A 416 0.86 -14.48 29.89
CA SER A 416 2.23 -14.85 29.55
C SER A 416 3.16 -14.09 30.50
N ILE A 417 3.12 -14.50 31.77
CA ILE A 417 4.23 -14.29 32.67
C ILE A 417 5.42 -14.89 31.91
N PRO A 418 6.47 -14.12 31.59
CA PRO A 418 7.69 -14.72 31.07
C PRO A 418 8.02 -15.87 32.00
N GLU A 419 8.19 -17.10 31.47
CA GLU A 419 8.61 -18.22 32.30
C GLU A 419 10.07 -17.96 32.72
N TYR A 420 10.28 -17.03 33.66
CA TYR A 420 11.48 -16.99 34.45
C TYR A 420 11.49 -18.32 35.19
N THR A 421 12.37 -19.22 34.78
CA THR A 421 12.53 -20.50 35.46
C THR A 421 13.23 -20.21 36.78
N THR A 422 12.46 -19.86 37.82
CA THR A 422 13.01 -19.86 39.16
C THR A 422 13.35 -21.30 39.54
N SER A 423 14.45 -21.50 40.25
CA SER A 423 14.80 -22.81 40.79
C SER A 423 15.32 -22.66 42.20
N ILE A 424 15.02 -23.67 43.04
CA ILE A 424 15.45 -23.72 44.43
C ILE A 424 16.39 -24.91 44.66
N PHE A 425 17.52 -24.67 45.31
CA PHE A 425 18.50 -25.72 45.60
C PHE A 425 19.29 -25.44 46.91
N PRO A 426 19.49 -26.44 47.79
CA PRO A 426 18.96 -27.79 47.72
C PRO A 426 17.46 -27.84 48.06
N ASN A 427 16.76 -28.84 47.52
CA ASN A 427 15.39 -29.17 47.88
C ASN A 427 15.25 -30.70 47.88
N PRO A 428 15.32 -31.37 49.06
CA PRO A 428 15.05 -30.81 50.39
C PRO A 428 16.16 -29.89 50.93
N ALA A 429 15.77 -28.84 51.64
CA ALA A 429 16.66 -27.90 52.32
C ALA A 429 16.81 -28.28 53.80
N SER A 430 18.01 -28.07 54.37
CA SER A 430 18.26 -28.25 55.80
C SER A 430 18.03 -26.93 56.54
N ASP A 431 19.02 -26.03 56.52
CA ASP A 431 18.94 -24.72 57.19
C ASP A 431 18.82 -23.55 56.20
N SER A 432 19.15 -23.76 54.92
CA SER A 432 19.05 -22.74 53.88
C SER A 432 18.84 -23.33 52.48
N PHE A 433 18.30 -22.55 51.55
CA PHE A 433 18.29 -22.86 50.12
C PHE A 433 18.65 -21.63 49.28
N VAL A 434 19.09 -21.83 48.04
CA VAL A 434 19.36 -20.78 47.06
C VAL A 434 18.17 -20.68 46.11
N LEU A 435 17.59 -19.48 45.97
CA LEU A 435 16.63 -19.14 44.93
C LEU A 435 17.39 -18.52 43.76
N MET A 436 17.32 -19.15 42.58
CA MET A 436 17.93 -18.67 41.34
C MET A 436 16.86 -18.17 40.39
N GLY A 437 17.16 -17.10 39.63
CA GLY A 437 16.30 -16.57 38.57
C GLY A 437 15.19 -15.62 39.05
N ALA A 438 15.30 -15.09 40.27
CA ALA A 438 14.40 -14.05 40.77
C ALA A 438 14.83 -12.64 40.28
N LEU A 439 13.96 -11.63 40.37
CA LEU A 439 14.36 -10.24 40.18
C LEU A 439 14.55 -9.54 41.53
N GLY A 440 15.60 -8.73 41.65
CA GLY A 440 15.82 -7.93 42.85
C GLY A 440 14.63 -7.00 43.11
N GLY A 441 14.11 -7.01 44.33
CA GLY A 441 12.96 -6.23 44.80
C GLY A 441 11.68 -7.03 45.00
N GLU A 442 11.57 -8.23 44.42
CA GLU A 442 10.36 -9.08 44.48
C GLU A 442 10.06 -9.56 45.91
N ALA A 443 8.77 -9.67 46.23
CA ALA A 443 8.33 -10.21 47.52
C ALA A 443 8.28 -11.75 47.48
N LEU A 444 9.05 -12.39 48.36
CA LEU A 444 9.04 -13.83 48.59
C LEU A 444 8.23 -14.15 49.85
N THR A 445 7.27 -15.08 49.73
CA THR A 445 6.49 -15.58 50.88
C THR A 445 6.50 -17.11 50.92
N ILE A 446 6.50 -17.68 52.13
CA ILE A 446 6.42 -19.13 52.36
C ILE A 446 5.15 -19.41 53.17
N HIS A 447 4.39 -20.39 52.71
CA HIS A 447 3.14 -20.86 53.31
C HIS A 447 3.25 -22.33 53.67
N ASP A 448 2.62 -22.76 54.75
CA ASP A 448 2.49 -24.20 55.06
C ASP A 448 1.44 -24.90 54.17
N MET A 449 1.25 -26.20 54.38
CA MET A 449 0.30 -26.99 53.59
C MET A 449 -1.18 -26.68 53.89
N GLU A 450 -1.47 -25.98 55.00
CA GLU A 450 -2.79 -25.44 55.30
C GLU A 450 -3.01 -24.05 54.67
N GLY A 451 -2.01 -23.51 53.97
CA GLY A 451 -2.04 -22.19 53.34
C GLY A 451 -1.84 -21.03 54.33
N ARG A 452 -1.35 -21.30 55.54
CA ARG A 452 -1.02 -20.25 56.51
C ARG A 452 0.34 -19.65 56.18
N PHE A 453 0.42 -18.33 56.27
CA PHE A 453 1.64 -17.57 56.14
C PHE A 453 2.60 -17.90 57.29
N VAL A 454 3.84 -18.30 56.98
CA VAL A 454 4.85 -18.64 58.00
C VAL A 454 6.12 -17.79 57.90
N TRP A 455 6.44 -17.24 56.73
CA TRP A 455 7.68 -16.49 56.53
C TRP A 455 7.63 -15.59 55.29
N ALA A 456 8.38 -14.48 55.28
CA ALA A 456 8.56 -13.62 54.10
C ALA A 456 9.86 -12.82 54.12
N MET A 457 10.31 -12.44 52.92
CA MET A 457 11.39 -11.46 52.70
C MET A 457 11.18 -10.71 51.37
N ARG A 458 12.01 -9.69 51.13
CA ARG A 458 12.21 -9.13 49.79
C ARG A 458 13.52 -9.61 49.21
N ILE A 459 13.50 -10.04 47.95
CA ILE A 459 14.66 -10.52 47.22
C ILE A 459 15.62 -9.36 46.92
N SER A 460 16.90 -9.54 47.16
CA SER A 460 17.94 -8.51 46.95
C SER A 460 18.75 -8.73 45.66
N ALA A 461 18.83 -9.96 45.15
CA ALA A 461 19.61 -10.31 43.97
C ALA A 461 18.99 -11.49 43.20
N ALA A 462 19.41 -11.68 41.94
CA ALA A 462 18.84 -12.73 41.10
C ALA A 462 19.15 -14.16 41.58
N ASN A 463 20.21 -14.31 42.36
CA ASN A 463 20.55 -15.52 43.09
C ASN A 463 20.70 -15.16 44.57
N GLU A 464 19.85 -15.69 45.42
CA GLU A 464 19.82 -15.34 46.84
C GLU A 464 19.71 -16.57 47.74
N THR A 465 20.55 -16.61 48.78
CA THR A 465 20.52 -17.66 49.79
C THR A 465 19.54 -17.26 50.90
N ILE A 466 18.55 -18.11 51.12
CA ILE A 466 17.44 -17.89 52.04
C ILE A 466 17.62 -18.81 53.24
N ASP A 467 17.73 -18.22 54.43
CA ASP A 467 17.78 -18.92 55.71
C ASP A 467 16.38 -19.35 56.13
N VAL A 468 16.21 -20.64 56.41
CA VAL A 468 14.96 -21.29 56.82
C VAL A 468 15.13 -22.08 58.12
N GLN A 469 16.16 -21.79 58.93
CA GLN A 469 16.44 -22.49 60.19
C GLN A 469 15.28 -22.43 61.22
N ASP A 470 14.40 -21.43 61.14
CA ASP A 470 13.27 -21.29 62.04
C ASP A 470 12.01 -22.06 61.59
N LEU A 471 12.00 -22.58 60.34
CA LEU A 471 10.89 -23.40 59.84
C LEU A 471 10.95 -24.81 60.42
N LYS A 472 9.79 -25.42 60.69
CA LYS A 472 9.72 -26.82 61.13
C LYS A 472 9.97 -27.77 59.94
N VAL A 473 10.44 -28.99 60.21
CA VAL A 473 10.51 -30.06 59.20
C VAL A 473 9.13 -30.29 58.60
N GLY A 474 9.03 -30.26 57.27
CA GLY A 474 7.74 -30.29 56.57
C GLY A 474 7.80 -29.78 55.14
N MET A 475 6.65 -29.80 54.47
CA MET A 475 6.47 -29.29 53.11
C MET A 475 5.83 -27.90 53.16
N TYR A 476 6.29 -27.01 52.26
CA TYR A 476 5.86 -25.63 52.17
C TYR A 476 5.63 -25.24 50.71
N ILE A 477 4.82 -24.19 50.51
CA ILE A 477 4.60 -23.54 49.23
C ILE A 477 5.29 -22.17 49.25
N LEU A 478 6.28 -22.03 48.38
CA LEU A 478 7.00 -20.80 48.12
C LEU A 478 6.29 -20.01 47.02
N ARG A 479 6.01 -18.74 47.27
CA ARG A 479 5.40 -17.82 46.30
C ARG A 479 6.28 -16.60 46.12
N LEU A 480 6.61 -16.30 44.88
CA LEU A 480 7.28 -15.09 44.44
C LEU A 480 6.28 -14.30 43.58
N GLU A 481 6.24 -12.98 43.73
CA GLU A 481 5.29 -12.11 43.00
C GLU A 481 5.44 -12.30 41.48
N GLY A 482 4.32 -12.50 40.79
CA GLY A 482 4.33 -12.74 39.34
C GLY A 482 4.91 -14.09 38.93
N MET A 483 5.05 -15.09 39.81
CA MET A 483 5.67 -16.38 39.48
C MET A 483 4.84 -17.57 39.94
N ARG A 484 4.97 -18.72 39.25
CA ARG A 484 4.28 -19.96 39.66
C ARG A 484 4.80 -20.43 41.04
N PRO A 485 3.91 -20.82 41.98
CA PRO A 485 4.33 -21.31 43.28
C PRO A 485 5.23 -22.56 43.19
N GLN A 486 6.26 -22.63 44.03
CA GLN A 486 7.18 -23.76 44.09
C GLN A 486 7.03 -24.56 45.39
N ARG A 487 7.26 -25.87 45.32
CA ARG A 487 7.26 -26.74 46.49
C ARG A 487 8.63 -26.73 47.16
N LEU A 488 8.71 -26.33 48.42
CA LEU A 488 9.91 -26.39 49.26
C LEU A 488 9.74 -27.49 50.32
N LEU A 489 10.74 -28.37 50.46
CA LEU A 489 10.77 -29.38 51.52
C LEU A 489 11.89 -29.06 52.52
N ILE A 490 11.57 -29.00 53.81
CA ILE A 490 12.57 -28.88 54.88
C ILE A 490 12.81 -30.28 55.47
N ALA A 491 14.04 -30.79 55.34
CA ALA A 491 14.49 -32.07 55.88
C ALA A 491 15.84 -31.85 56.59
N ARG A 492 15.79 -31.77 57.92
CA ARG A 492 16.98 -31.66 58.79
C ARG A 492 17.28 -32.98 59.46
#